data_AF-A0A6G0W7J6-F1
#
_entry.id   AF-A0A6G0W7J6-F1
#
_cell.length_a   1.000
_cell.length_b   1.000
_cell.length_c   1.000
_cell.angle_alpha   90.00
_cell.angle_beta   90.00
_cell.angle_gamma   90.00
#
_symmetry.space_group_name_H-M   'P 1'
#
loop_
_entity.id
_entity.type
_entity.pdbx_description
1 polymer ?
#
loop_
_entity_poly.entity_id
_entity_poly.type
_entity_poly.pdbx_seq_one_letter_code
_entity_poly.pdbx_strand_id
1 'polypeptide(L)'
;MTKRARADSEMPKDVVLNLAKVCFASHEDPFRVKMALTEGDLPMRLWLEDKKSKLQWECNVKDFQDRKPKDANYEVPAKAVIEGLEGALSALASSNGKTDKYTVELKSSKHGHLELVAKFRFFPSLEAVYSFDLAPVHIEKIDILEAKLRDLEEVGQSPKKIIGLQARTIVGTPGGNFVHWELVSLNKSHQVMDLDGDTTVVLYTPGLYEIQVTGTRIWSGGYCLTIVVDDKQVASTPIQENSYCNSLSHLLVTTGEMTKFKVLCHGVGHPLSPGATMTVLYIGKFN
;
A
#
# COMPACT_ATOMS: atom_id res chain seq x y z
N MET A 1 7.85 48.61 3.51
CA MET A 1 7.51 47.45 2.66
C MET A 1 7.23 46.26 3.56
N THR A 2 5.95 46.04 3.85
CA THR A 2 5.44 45.00 4.74
C THR A 2 5.42 43.67 3.98
N LYS A 3 6.29 42.73 4.34
CA LYS A 3 6.15 41.33 3.91
C LYS A 3 4.91 40.76 4.61
N ARG A 4 3.81 40.64 3.87
CA ARG A 4 2.66 39.80 4.24
C ARG A 4 3.19 38.36 4.35
N ALA A 5 3.32 37.86 5.56
CA ALA A 5 3.40 36.43 5.80
C ALA A 5 2.06 35.82 5.33
N ARG A 6 2.13 34.96 4.33
CA ARG A 6 1.03 34.08 3.93
C ARG A 6 0.86 33.11 5.08
N ALA A 7 -0.24 33.23 5.82
CA ALA A 7 -0.63 32.20 6.77
C ALA A 7 -1.02 30.97 5.94
N ASP A 8 -0.05 30.10 5.69
CA ASP A 8 -0.33 28.72 5.32
C ASP A 8 -1.03 28.13 6.55
N SER A 9 -2.37 28.11 6.51
CA SER A 9 -3.20 27.45 7.51
C SER A 9 -2.82 25.98 7.52
N GLU A 10 -1.93 25.57 8.43
CA GLU A 10 -1.63 24.16 8.62
C GLU A 10 -2.94 23.41 8.88
N MET A 11 -3.24 22.43 8.04
CA MET A 11 -4.40 21.56 8.24
C MET A 11 -4.27 20.87 9.61
N PRO A 12 -5.37 20.66 10.37
CA PRO A 12 -5.34 19.93 11.63
C PRO A 12 -4.59 18.59 11.50
N LYS A 13 -3.58 18.38 12.37
CA LYS A 13 -2.72 17.18 12.34
C LYS A 13 -2.81 16.33 13.60
N ASP A 14 -3.33 16.87 14.70
CA ASP A 14 -3.41 16.15 15.97
C ASP A 14 -4.59 15.17 15.93
N VAL A 15 -4.29 13.93 15.54
CA VAL A 15 -5.30 12.87 15.39
C VAL A 15 -5.86 12.48 16.75
N VAL A 16 -7.12 12.80 16.98
CA VAL A 16 -7.86 12.47 18.22
C VAL A 16 -8.70 11.19 18.08
N LEU A 17 -9.08 10.85 16.84
CA LEU A 17 -9.84 9.65 16.53
C LEU A 17 -9.28 8.96 15.29
N ASN A 18 -9.04 7.64 15.39
CA ASN A 18 -8.61 6.82 14.27
C ASN A 18 -9.29 5.45 14.32
N LEU A 19 -10.33 5.27 13.51
CA LEU A 19 -11.16 4.07 13.47
C LEU A 19 -10.92 3.33 12.15
N ALA A 20 -10.35 2.14 12.25
CA ALA A 20 -10.00 1.31 11.10
C ALA A 20 -11.22 0.75 10.34
N LYS A 21 -12.39 0.67 10.99
CA LYS A 21 -13.62 0.11 10.43
C LYS A 21 -14.85 0.72 11.09
N VAL A 22 -15.62 1.47 10.32
CA VAL A 22 -16.91 2.06 10.69
C VAL A 22 -17.93 1.65 9.63
N CYS A 23 -19.07 1.10 10.06
CA CYS A 23 -20.14 0.71 9.14
C CYS A 23 -21.31 1.69 9.31
N PHE A 24 -21.69 2.36 8.22
CA PHE A 24 -22.88 3.21 8.18
C PHE A 24 -24.04 2.40 7.60
N ALA A 25 -25.23 2.46 8.20
CA ALA A 25 -26.38 1.66 7.75
C ALA A 25 -26.79 1.92 6.29
N SER A 26 -26.46 3.09 5.77
CA SER A 26 -26.74 3.53 4.40
C SER A 26 -25.73 3.05 3.34
N HIS A 27 -24.62 2.40 3.75
CA HIS A 27 -23.56 1.96 2.85
C HIS A 27 -23.15 0.51 3.16
N GLU A 28 -22.93 -0.29 2.12
CA GLU A 28 -22.54 -1.70 2.29
C GLU A 28 -21.07 -1.85 2.70
N ASP A 29 -20.20 -0.99 2.17
CA ASP A 29 -18.77 -1.08 2.37
C ASP A 29 -18.34 -0.36 3.67
N PRO A 30 -17.36 -0.92 4.42
CA PRO A 30 -16.86 -0.27 5.62
C PRO A 30 -15.95 0.91 5.29
N PHE A 31 -15.97 1.91 6.17
CA PHE A 31 -15.14 3.11 6.07
C PHE A 31 -14.04 3.11 7.12
N ARG A 32 -12.88 3.67 6.78
CA ARG A 32 -11.91 4.17 7.75
C ARG A 32 -12.26 5.62 8.06
N VAL A 33 -12.22 5.99 9.33
CA VAL A 33 -12.57 7.34 9.77
C VAL A 33 -11.43 7.89 10.61
N LYS A 34 -11.01 9.12 10.29
CA LYS A 34 -10.05 9.87 11.09
C LYS A 34 -10.61 11.25 11.42
N MET A 35 -10.31 11.69 12.64
CA MET A 35 -10.59 13.05 13.08
C MET A 35 -9.32 13.65 13.67
N ALA A 36 -8.97 14.85 13.22
CA ALA A 36 -7.82 15.61 13.70
C ALA A 36 -8.23 17.02 14.10
N LEU A 37 -7.62 17.54 15.15
CA LEU A 37 -7.87 18.89 15.67
C LEU A 37 -6.60 19.74 15.59
N THR A 38 -6.76 21.04 15.81
CA THR A 38 -5.68 21.98 16.11
C THR A 38 -5.85 22.41 17.56
N GLU A 39 -4.79 22.32 18.37
CA GLU A 39 -4.78 22.83 19.76
C GLU A 39 -5.88 22.30 20.69
N GLY A 40 -6.51 21.17 20.33
CA GLY A 40 -7.50 20.47 21.16
C GLY A 40 -8.97 20.82 20.90
N ASP A 41 -9.28 21.75 20.00
CA ASP A 41 -10.66 22.06 19.61
C ASP A 41 -10.85 22.30 18.09
N LEU A 42 -10.72 23.53 17.60
CA LEU A 42 -10.95 23.92 16.22
C LEU A 42 -9.71 24.64 15.66
N PRO A 43 -9.44 24.52 14.35
CA PRO A 43 -10.21 23.78 13.34
C PRO A 43 -10.14 22.25 13.50
N MET A 44 -11.21 21.58 13.07
CA MET A 44 -11.33 20.12 13.02
C MET A 44 -11.31 19.66 11.56
N ARG A 45 -10.55 18.60 11.29
CA ARG A 45 -10.59 17.85 10.03
C ARG A 45 -11.25 16.50 10.27
N LEU A 46 -12.31 16.23 9.54
CA LEU A 46 -12.93 14.91 9.43
C LEU A 46 -12.54 14.29 8.09
N TRP A 47 -12.04 13.07 8.09
CA TRP A 47 -11.60 12.36 6.89
C TRP A 47 -12.15 10.94 6.87
N LEU A 48 -12.66 10.52 5.72
CA LEU A 48 -13.23 9.21 5.46
C LEU A 48 -12.51 8.55 4.27
N GLU A 49 -12.27 7.24 4.36
CA GLU A 49 -11.84 6.39 3.24
C GLU A 49 -12.77 5.18 3.14
N ASP A 50 -13.31 4.93 1.95
CA ASP A 50 -13.96 3.66 1.63
C ASP A 50 -12.88 2.57 1.51
N LYS A 51 -12.94 1.53 2.36
CA LYS A 51 -11.88 0.51 2.41
C LYS A 51 -11.79 -0.34 1.14
N LYS A 52 -12.86 -0.40 0.34
CA LYS A 52 -12.90 -1.20 -0.89
C LYS A 52 -12.49 -0.39 -2.10
N SER A 53 -13.14 0.75 -2.35
CA SER A 53 -12.85 1.58 -3.53
C SER A 53 -11.59 2.43 -3.35
N LYS A 54 -11.17 2.67 -2.11
CA LYS A 54 -10.08 3.56 -1.71
C LYS A 54 -10.34 5.03 -2.00
N LEU A 55 -11.57 5.40 -2.37
CA LEU A 55 -11.99 6.79 -2.46
C LEU A 55 -11.98 7.43 -1.07
N GLN A 56 -11.67 8.73 -1.05
CA GLN A 56 -11.44 9.50 0.17
C GLN A 56 -12.22 10.80 0.11
N TRP A 57 -12.71 11.23 1.27
CA TRP A 57 -13.43 12.48 1.42
C TRP A 57 -12.99 13.19 2.69
N GLU A 58 -13.04 14.51 2.68
CA GLU A 58 -12.72 15.31 3.86
C GLU A 58 -13.62 16.53 4.05
N CYS A 59 -13.80 16.91 5.31
CA CYS A 59 -14.45 18.14 5.71
C CYS A 59 -13.57 18.87 6.73
N ASN A 60 -13.36 20.17 6.49
CA ASN A 60 -12.70 21.05 7.43
C ASN A 60 -13.74 21.95 8.11
N VAL A 61 -13.76 21.93 9.43
CA VAL A 61 -14.70 22.69 10.26
C VAL A 61 -13.91 23.74 11.02
N LYS A 62 -14.23 25.01 10.78
CA LYS A 62 -13.68 26.16 11.52
C LYS A 62 -14.66 26.68 12.56
N ASP A 63 -15.94 26.46 12.32
CA ASP A 63 -17.04 26.80 13.22
C ASP A 63 -18.16 25.75 13.07
N PHE A 64 -18.68 25.26 14.18
CA PHE A 64 -19.82 24.33 14.19
C PHE A 64 -21.16 25.04 13.95
N GLN A 65 -21.23 26.37 14.11
CA GLN A 65 -22.41 27.15 13.76
C GLN A 65 -22.72 27.10 12.25
N ASP A 66 -21.70 26.93 11.41
CA ASP A 66 -21.87 26.74 9.96
C ASP A 66 -22.42 25.35 9.59
N ARG A 67 -22.51 24.45 10.58
CA ARG A 67 -22.84 23.04 10.38
C ARG A 67 -24.22 22.68 10.93
N LYS A 68 -24.92 23.60 11.58
CA LYS A 68 -26.32 23.40 12.05
C LYS A 68 -27.34 23.84 10.98
N PRO A 69 -28.58 23.36 11.03
CA PRO A 69 -29.68 23.92 10.23
C PRO A 69 -29.83 25.44 10.44
N LYS A 70 -30.22 26.17 9.40
CA LYS A 70 -30.28 27.64 9.44
C LYS A 70 -31.25 28.20 10.48
N ASP A 71 -32.28 27.42 10.81
CA ASP A 71 -33.33 27.71 11.77
C ASP A 71 -33.03 27.17 13.18
N ALA A 72 -31.88 26.52 13.38
CA ALA A 72 -31.50 25.96 14.67
C ALA A 72 -31.10 27.04 15.68
N ASN A 73 -31.82 27.09 16.81
CA ASN A 73 -31.60 28.04 17.90
C ASN A 73 -30.83 27.44 19.10
N TYR A 74 -30.02 26.40 18.86
CA TYR A 74 -29.10 25.90 19.89
C TYR A 74 -27.68 26.41 19.65
N GLU A 75 -26.97 26.57 20.76
CA GLU A 75 -25.53 26.77 20.79
C GLU A 75 -24.94 25.73 21.73
N VAL A 76 -24.08 24.88 21.17
CA VAL A 76 -23.39 23.84 21.92
C VAL A 76 -21.90 24.14 21.85
N PRO A 77 -21.17 24.06 22.98
CA PRO A 77 -19.72 24.25 22.98
C PRO A 77 -19.03 23.29 22.00
N ALA A 78 -18.05 23.78 21.24
CA ALA A 78 -17.32 23.00 20.23
C ALA A 78 -16.80 21.67 20.79
N LYS A 79 -16.21 21.70 21.99
CA LYS A 79 -15.72 20.51 22.69
C LYS A 79 -16.80 19.44 22.88
N ALA A 80 -18.02 19.82 23.26
CA ALA A 80 -19.11 18.86 23.44
C ALA A 80 -19.58 18.26 22.10
N VAL A 81 -19.53 19.02 21.01
CA VAL A 81 -19.80 18.50 19.65
C VAL A 81 -18.73 17.50 19.21
N ILE A 82 -17.45 17.83 19.46
CA ILE A 82 -16.31 16.95 19.17
C ILE A 82 -16.42 15.64 19.95
N GLU A 83 -16.62 15.71 21.27
CA GLU A 83 -16.79 14.52 22.13
C GLU A 83 -18.02 13.69 21.71
N GLY A 84 -19.11 14.36 21.33
CA GLY A 84 -20.31 13.70 20.79
C GLY A 84 -20.01 12.94 19.50
N LEU A 85 -19.27 13.54 18.58
CA LEU A 85 -18.90 12.94 17.30
C LEU A 85 -17.94 11.75 17.49
N GLU A 86 -16.93 11.89 18.37
CA GLU A 86 -16.03 10.78 18.73
C GLU A 86 -16.79 9.59 19.31
N GLY A 87 -17.67 9.86 20.27
CA GLY A 87 -18.49 8.82 20.90
C GLY A 87 -19.41 8.13 19.90
N ALA A 88 -20.00 8.90 18.98
CA ALA A 88 -20.92 8.37 17.99
C ALA A 88 -20.23 7.47 16.94
N LEU A 89 -19.11 7.93 16.39
CA LEU A 89 -18.32 7.17 15.43
C LEU A 89 -17.70 5.92 16.07
N SER A 90 -17.22 6.03 17.31
CA SER A 90 -16.63 4.90 18.06
C SER A 90 -17.65 3.79 18.33
N ALA A 91 -18.91 4.12 18.59
CA ALA A 91 -19.93 3.10 18.77
C ALA A 91 -20.39 2.43 17.48
N LEU A 92 -20.42 3.19 16.37
CA LEU A 92 -20.60 2.59 15.05
C LEU A 92 -19.48 1.57 14.73
N ALA A 93 -18.26 1.82 15.20
CA ALA A 93 -17.15 0.87 15.05
C ALA A 93 -17.28 -0.38 15.95
N SER A 94 -17.95 -0.28 17.10
CA SER A 94 -17.88 -1.30 18.17
C SER A 94 -19.01 -2.33 18.17
N SER A 95 -19.81 -2.45 17.10
CA SER A 95 -20.99 -3.36 16.99
C SER A 95 -22.15 -3.11 17.97
N ASN A 96 -21.97 -2.26 18.98
CA ASN A 96 -22.99 -1.87 19.97
C ASN A 96 -23.88 -0.71 19.48
N GLY A 97 -24.11 -0.61 18.18
CA GLY A 97 -24.54 0.60 17.44
C GLY A 97 -25.96 1.13 17.70
N LYS A 98 -26.57 0.86 18.86
CA LYS A 98 -27.84 1.49 19.26
C LYS A 98 -27.69 2.13 20.62
N THR A 99 -27.66 3.46 20.62
CA THR A 99 -27.84 4.28 21.80
C THR A 99 -28.75 5.43 21.44
N ASP A 100 -29.65 5.78 22.35
CA ASP A 100 -30.58 6.89 22.16
C ASP A 100 -29.91 8.27 22.27
N LYS A 101 -28.60 8.30 22.54
CA LYS A 101 -27.79 9.51 22.73
C LYS A 101 -27.34 10.14 21.41
N TYR A 102 -27.22 9.37 20.34
CA TYR A 102 -26.83 9.89 19.04
C TYR A 102 -27.31 9.04 17.87
N THR A 103 -27.41 9.67 16.71
CA THR A 103 -27.62 9.00 15.43
C THR A 103 -26.67 9.62 14.41
N VAL A 104 -25.98 8.78 13.64
CA VAL A 104 -25.06 9.24 12.61
C VAL A 104 -25.41 8.53 11.31
N GLU A 105 -25.66 9.30 10.27
CA GLU A 105 -25.96 8.83 8.93
C GLU A 105 -24.95 9.39 7.94
N LEU A 106 -24.52 8.57 7.00
CA LEU A 106 -23.70 9.01 5.87
C LEU A 106 -24.55 8.97 4.61
N LYS A 107 -24.63 10.06 3.85
CA LYS A 107 -25.47 10.16 2.65
C LYS A 107 -24.62 10.55 1.45
N SER A 108 -24.98 10.06 0.27
CA SER A 108 -24.41 10.60 -0.96
C SER A 108 -24.98 12.00 -1.21
N SER A 109 -24.11 12.95 -1.54
CA SER A 109 -24.46 14.33 -1.85
C SER A 109 -24.11 14.66 -3.31
N LYS A 110 -24.27 15.92 -3.71
CA LYS A 110 -24.01 16.40 -5.08
C LYS A 110 -22.51 16.34 -5.40
N HIS A 111 -22.18 16.22 -6.69
CA HIS A 111 -20.79 16.24 -7.19
C HIS A 111 -19.86 15.18 -6.57
N GLY A 112 -20.41 14.03 -6.16
CA GLY A 112 -19.64 12.95 -5.56
C GLY A 112 -19.22 13.21 -4.11
N HIS A 113 -19.71 14.28 -3.48
CA HIS A 113 -19.53 14.54 -2.06
C HIS A 113 -20.28 13.49 -1.22
N LEU A 114 -19.85 13.36 0.03
CA LEU A 114 -20.61 12.67 1.07
C LEU A 114 -21.09 13.68 2.10
N GLU A 115 -22.23 13.42 2.70
CA GLU A 115 -22.78 14.23 3.80
C GLU A 115 -22.90 13.35 5.04
N LEU A 116 -22.12 13.67 6.08
CA LEU A 116 -22.29 13.05 7.39
C LEU A 116 -23.27 13.89 8.21
N VAL A 117 -24.41 13.32 8.56
CA VAL A 117 -25.41 13.94 9.42
C VAL A 117 -25.33 13.31 10.80
N ALA A 118 -24.92 14.10 11.79
CA ALA A 118 -24.81 13.69 13.18
C ALA A 118 -25.87 14.38 14.03
N LYS A 119 -26.62 13.59 14.76
CA LYS A 119 -27.68 14.03 15.66
C LYS A 119 -27.29 13.63 17.08
N PHE A 120 -27.21 14.60 17.99
CA PHE A 120 -26.80 14.41 19.37
C PHE A 120 -27.91 14.82 20.33
N ARG A 121 -28.11 14.01 21.37
CA ARG A 121 -28.98 14.34 22.50
C ARG A 121 -28.10 14.60 23.73
N PHE A 122 -27.86 15.87 24.02
CA PHE A 122 -27.05 16.31 25.16
C PHE A 122 -27.84 16.28 26.47
N PHE A 123 -29.12 16.68 26.40
CA PHE A 123 -30.08 16.64 27.50
C PHE A 123 -31.41 16.10 26.99
N PRO A 124 -32.33 15.63 27.87
CA PRO A 124 -33.65 15.14 27.43
C PRO A 124 -34.42 16.14 26.57
N SER A 125 -34.19 17.44 26.78
CA SER A 125 -34.84 18.55 26.04
C SER A 125 -33.95 19.20 24.97
N LEU A 126 -32.68 18.80 24.83
CA LEU A 126 -31.75 19.41 23.88
C LEU A 126 -31.21 18.38 22.89
N GLU A 127 -31.66 18.53 21.65
CA GLU A 127 -31.25 17.74 20.52
C GLU A 127 -30.61 18.66 19.47
N ALA A 128 -29.40 18.34 19.05
CA ALA A 128 -28.63 19.14 18.11
C ALA A 128 -28.29 18.30 16.89
N VAL A 129 -28.45 18.88 15.69
CA VAL A 129 -28.15 18.25 14.41
C VAL A 129 -27.01 19.00 13.73
N TYR A 130 -26.02 18.26 13.25
CA TYR A 130 -24.90 18.81 12.50
C TYR A 130 -24.76 18.07 11.18
N SER A 131 -24.54 18.81 10.10
CA SER A 131 -24.23 18.26 8.78
C SER A 131 -22.82 18.67 8.36
N PHE A 132 -22.05 17.67 7.93
CA PHE A 132 -20.69 17.82 7.45
C PHE A 132 -20.64 17.41 5.98
N ASP A 133 -20.48 18.38 5.09
CA ASP A 133 -20.25 18.15 3.67
C ASP A 133 -18.77 17.78 3.45
N LEU A 134 -18.52 16.53 3.05
CA LEU A 134 -17.19 16.00 2.78
C LEU A 134 -16.91 16.01 1.28
N ALA A 135 -15.92 16.81 0.89
CA ALA A 135 -15.46 16.93 -0.48
C ALA A 135 -14.56 15.74 -0.87
N PRO A 136 -14.64 15.21 -2.10
CA PRO A 136 -13.73 14.20 -2.60
C PRO A 136 -12.28 14.70 -2.56
N VAL A 137 -11.38 13.86 -2.06
CA VAL A 137 -9.94 14.09 -2.12
C VAL A 137 -9.43 13.52 -3.45
N HIS A 138 -8.59 14.26 -4.16
CA HIS A 138 -7.92 13.74 -5.34
C HIS A 138 -6.87 12.70 -4.90
N ILE A 139 -6.97 11.49 -5.44
CA ILE A 139 -6.11 10.37 -5.06
C ILE A 139 -5.25 9.98 -6.26
N GLU A 140 -3.93 10.05 -6.10
CA GLU A 140 -3.02 9.53 -7.10
C GLU A 140 -2.84 8.01 -6.95
N LYS A 141 -2.35 7.34 -7.99
CA LYS A 141 -2.14 5.88 -7.96
C LYS A 141 -1.24 5.44 -6.79
N ILE A 142 -0.29 6.30 -6.40
CA ILE A 142 0.61 6.05 -5.27
C ILE A 142 -0.15 6.02 -3.93
N ASP A 143 -1.10 6.92 -3.74
CA ASP A 143 -1.92 6.99 -2.52
C ASP A 143 -2.84 5.76 -2.37
N ILE A 144 -3.33 5.22 -3.49
CA ILE A 144 -4.09 3.95 -3.50
C ILE A 144 -3.20 2.79 -3.05
N LEU A 145 -1.94 2.75 -3.52
CA LEU A 145 -0.99 1.72 -3.12
C LEU A 145 -0.64 1.82 -1.63
N GLU A 146 -0.43 3.04 -1.13
CA GLU A 146 -0.22 3.26 0.31
C GLU A 146 -1.45 2.87 1.14
N ALA A 147 -2.66 3.19 0.67
CA ALA A 147 -3.90 2.80 1.33
C ALA A 147 -4.06 1.27 1.38
N LYS A 148 -3.69 0.57 0.31
CA LYS A 148 -3.67 -0.90 0.28
C LYS A 148 -2.59 -1.47 1.20
N LEU A 149 -1.41 -0.85 1.27
CA LEU A 149 -0.33 -1.26 2.17
C LEU A 149 -0.77 -1.17 3.64
N ARG A 150 -1.41 -0.06 4.03
CA ARG A 150 -1.97 0.14 5.37
C ARG A 150 -3.05 -0.89 5.71
N ASP A 151 -3.92 -1.21 4.76
CA ASP A 151 -4.94 -2.26 4.96
C ASP A 151 -4.33 -3.64 5.21
N LEU A 152 -3.23 -3.97 4.52
CA LEU A 152 -2.49 -5.22 4.75
C LEU A 152 -1.90 -5.23 6.17
N GLU A 153 -1.25 -4.13 6.57
CA GLU A 153 -0.68 -3.96 7.91
C GLU A 153 -1.74 -4.10 9.03
N GLU A 154 -2.94 -3.51 8.86
CA GLU A 154 -4.04 -3.55 9.84
C GLU A 154 -4.60 -4.97 10.08
N VAL A 155 -4.58 -5.85 9.08
CA VAL A 155 -5.07 -7.24 9.20
C VAL A 155 -4.04 -8.14 9.92
N GLY A 156 -2.95 -7.57 10.44
CA GLY A 156 -1.84 -8.34 11.00
C GLY A 156 -1.07 -9.11 9.93
N GLN A 157 -1.37 -8.87 8.65
CA GLN A 157 -0.48 -9.21 7.57
C GLN A 157 0.59 -8.14 7.56
N SER A 158 1.62 -8.29 8.41
CA SER A 158 2.91 -7.67 8.15
C SER A 158 3.16 -7.83 6.65
N PRO A 159 3.51 -6.78 5.88
CA PRO A 159 3.69 -6.88 4.42
C PRO A 159 4.45 -8.17 4.19
N LYS A 160 3.80 -9.16 3.54
CA LYS A 160 4.29 -10.55 3.47
C LYS A 160 5.79 -10.44 3.35
N LYS A 161 6.52 -10.81 4.42
CA LYS A 161 7.94 -10.49 4.51
C LYS A 161 8.53 -10.98 3.20
N ILE A 162 9.01 -10.07 2.35
CA ILE A 162 9.40 -10.43 0.99
C ILE A 162 10.52 -11.45 1.16
N ILE A 163 10.22 -12.72 0.91
CA ILE A 163 11.22 -13.77 0.96
C ILE A 163 11.89 -13.68 -0.39
N GLY A 164 13.15 -13.28 -0.37
CA GLY A 164 13.87 -13.03 -1.58
C GLY A 164 15.36 -13.19 -1.41
N LEU A 165 15.97 -13.53 -2.53
CA LEU A 165 17.40 -13.72 -2.70
C LEU A 165 17.87 -12.68 -3.71
N GLN A 166 18.89 -11.92 -3.32
CA GLN A 166 19.59 -11.01 -4.22
C GLN A 166 21.03 -11.47 -4.38
N ALA A 167 21.50 -11.54 -5.61
CA ALA A 167 22.86 -11.90 -5.94
C ALA A 167 23.43 -11.01 -7.04
N ARG A 168 24.75 -10.97 -7.14
CA ARG A 168 25.46 -10.21 -8.17
C ARG A 168 26.66 -10.98 -8.72
N THR A 169 27.14 -10.63 -9.91
CA THR A 169 28.39 -11.16 -10.44
C THR A 169 29.57 -10.28 -10.01
N ILE A 170 30.67 -10.89 -9.56
CA ILE A 170 31.96 -10.20 -9.32
C ILE A 170 32.87 -10.31 -10.54
N VAL A 171 32.71 -11.38 -11.31
CA VAL A 171 33.52 -11.70 -12.50
C VAL A 171 32.62 -11.79 -13.73
N GLY A 172 33.20 -11.51 -14.89
CA GLY A 172 32.48 -11.67 -16.15
C GLY A 172 32.23 -13.15 -16.46
N THR A 173 31.09 -13.47 -17.07
CA THR A 173 30.74 -14.85 -17.43
C THR A 173 31.01 -15.10 -18.92
N PRO A 174 31.85 -16.09 -19.28
CA PRO A 174 32.04 -16.48 -20.66
C PRO A 174 30.79 -17.13 -21.26
N GLY A 175 30.60 -16.94 -22.56
CA GLY A 175 29.47 -17.53 -23.27
C GLY A 175 29.52 -19.05 -23.26
N GLY A 176 28.36 -19.67 -23.09
CA GLY A 176 28.21 -21.11 -22.89
C GLY A 176 28.35 -21.57 -21.44
N ASN A 177 28.62 -20.66 -20.49
CA ASN A 177 28.76 -20.99 -19.07
C ASN A 177 27.60 -20.48 -18.22
N PHE A 178 27.37 -21.15 -17.10
CA PHE A 178 26.46 -20.64 -16.08
C PHE A 178 27.05 -19.41 -15.40
N VAL A 179 26.17 -18.47 -15.06
CA VAL A 179 26.55 -17.24 -14.38
C VAL A 179 26.89 -17.55 -12.93
N HIS A 180 28.04 -17.07 -12.50
CA HIS A 180 28.52 -17.19 -11.12
C HIS A 180 28.05 -15.99 -10.29
N TRP A 181 27.37 -16.29 -9.20
CA TRP A 181 26.64 -15.40 -8.32
C TRP A 181 27.32 -15.34 -6.96
N GLU A 182 27.48 -14.12 -6.45
CA GLU A 182 27.77 -13.83 -5.06
C GLU A 182 26.48 -13.37 -4.39
N LEU A 183 26.11 -14.02 -3.27
CA LEU A 183 24.94 -13.65 -2.49
C LEU A 183 25.13 -12.25 -1.88
N VAL A 184 24.23 -11.33 -2.21
CA VAL A 184 24.20 -9.97 -1.66
C VAL A 184 23.31 -9.92 -0.43
N SER A 185 22.12 -10.51 -0.51
CA SER A 185 21.20 -10.58 0.62
C SER A 185 20.24 -11.77 0.50
N LEU A 186 19.84 -12.31 1.65
CA LEU A 186 18.81 -13.34 1.76
C LEU A 186 17.87 -12.98 2.92
N ASN A 187 16.63 -12.62 2.60
CA ASN A 187 15.66 -12.22 3.61
C ASN A 187 14.81 -13.40 4.06
N LYS A 188 15.15 -13.94 5.24
CA LYS A 188 14.49 -15.02 5.99
C LYS A 188 14.31 -16.36 5.23
N SER A 189 15.09 -17.32 5.75
CA SER A 189 14.91 -18.78 5.73
C SER A 189 15.43 -19.53 4.49
N HIS A 190 16.55 -20.22 4.70
CA HIS A 190 17.03 -21.34 3.88
C HIS A 190 15.98 -22.45 3.66
N GLN A 191 14.81 -22.39 4.32
CA GLN A 191 13.69 -23.32 4.10
C GLN A 191 12.86 -22.99 2.86
N VAL A 192 13.03 -21.80 2.24
CA VAL A 192 12.29 -21.41 1.03
C VAL A 192 13.17 -21.41 -0.20
N MET A 193 14.31 -20.73 -0.13
CA MET A 193 15.28 -20.70 -1.21
C MET A 193 16.69 -20.49 -0.67
N ASP A 194 17.69 -20.90 -1.46
CA ASP A 194 19.10 -20.68 -1.17
C ASP A 194 19.95 -20.63 -2.44
N LEU A 195 21.17 -20.09 -2.34
CA LEU A 195 22.20 -20.19 -3.37
C LEU A 195 23.11 -21.38 -3.04
N ASP A 196 22.96 -22.47 -3.78
CA ASP A 196 23.80 -23.67 -3.67
C ASP A 196 25.06 -23.50 -4.52
N GLY A 197 26.19 -23.30 -3.84
CA GLY A 197 27.45 -22.91 -4.46
C GLY A 197 27.38 -21.49 -5.02
N ASP A 198 27.76 -21.32 -6.27
CA ASP A 198 27.82 -20.02 -6.95
C ASP A 198 26.98 -19.95 -8.22
N THR A 199 26.37 -21.04 -8.69
CA THR A 199 25.63 -21.04 -9.98
C THR A 199 24.18 -21.47 -9.85
N THR A 200 23.81 -22.09 -8.73
CA THR A 200 22.53 -22.80 -8.61
C THR A 200 21.68 -22.17 -7.52
N VAL A 201 20.46 -21.77 -7.88
CA VAL A 201 19.45 -21.40 -6.88
C VAL A 201 18.56 -22.61 -6.64
N VAL A 202 18.35 -22.94 -5.37
CA VAL A 202 17.49 -24.04 -4.93
C VAL A 202 16.23 -23.45 -4.32
N LEU A 203 15.07 -23.92 -4.75
CA LEU A 203 13.75 -23.55 -4.26
C LEU A 203 13.15 -24.75 -3.52
N TYR A 204 13.09 -24.66 -2.19
CA TYR A 204 12.64 -25.74 -1.30
C TYR A 204 11.12 -25.73 -1.02
N THR A 205 10.45 -24.61 -1.34
CA THR A 205 9.02 -24.47 -1.08
C THR A 205 8.25 -24.43 -2.42
N PRO A 206 7.22 -25.26 -2.63
CA PRO A 206 6.33 -25.12 -3.76
C PRO A 206 5.63 -23.76 -3.77
N GLY A 207 5.51 -23.15 -4.95
CA GLY A 207 4.75 -21.93 -5.14
C GLY A 207 5.18 -21.11 -6.34
N LEU A 208 4.78 -19.84 -6.35
CA LEU A 208 5.06 -18.89 -7.41
C LEU A 208 6.27 -18.03 -7.04
N TYR A 209 7.22 -17.97 -7.96
CA TYR A 209 8.45 -17.18 -7.85
C TYR A 209 8.57 -16.21 -9.02
N GLU A 210 9.03 -14.99 -8.75
CA GLU A 210 9.49 -14.07 -9.78
C GLU A 210 11.02 -14.07 -9.80
N ILE A 211 11.60 -14.32 -10.97
CA ILE A 211 13.03 -14.31 -11.21
C ILE A 211 13.33 -13.14 -12.13
N GLN A 212 14.16 -12.22 -11.66
CA GLN A 212 14.66 -11.09 -12.44
C GLN A 212 16.17 -11.20 -12.56
N VAL A 213 16.68 -11.12 -13.80
CA VAL A 213 18.10 -11.14 -14.09
C VAL A 213 18.42 -9.98 -15.00
N THR A 214 19.39 -9.15 -14.63
CA THR A 214 19.85 -8.03 -15.45
C THR A 214 21.35 -8.09 -15.62
N GLY A 215 21.80 -8.09 -16.86
CA GLY A 215 23.20 -8.12 -17.24
C GLY A 215 23.56 -6.96 -18.13
N THR A 216 24.84 -6.60 -18.12
CA THR A 216 25.43 -5.72 -19.13
C THR A 216 26.62 -6.39 -19.78
N ARG A 217 26.99 -5.92 -20.97
CA ARG A 217 28.20 -6.35 -21.69
C ARG A 217 29.14 -5.16 -21.89
N ILE A 218 30.44 -5.45 -22.02
CA ILE A 218 31.48 -4.45 -22.33
C ILE A 218 31.90 -4.48 -23.82
N TRP A 219 31.70 -5.61 -24.50
CA TRP A 219 32.21 -5.83 -25.87
C TRP A 219 31.09 -5.90 -26.92
N SER A 220 31.45 -5.70 -28.18
CA SER A 220 30.54 -5.89 -29.32
C SER A 220 30.22 -7.37 -29.55
N GLY A 221 28.96 -7.68 -29.88
CA GLY A 221 28.48 -9.04 -30.14
C GLY A 221 27.25 -9.42 -29.31
N GLY A 222 26.25 -10.01 -29.96
CA GLY A 222 25.00 -10.38 -29.29
C GLY A 222 25.20 -11.38 -28.14
N TYR A 223 24.45 -11.20 -27.06
CA TYR A 223 24.36 -12.17 -25.98
C TYR A 223 22.91 -12.35 -25.55
N CYS A 224 22.62 -13.48 -24.93
CA CYS A 224 21.35 -13.68 -24.24
C CYS A 224 21.54 -14.39 -22.91
N LEU A 225 20.61 -14.15 -22.00
CA LEU A 225 20.52 -14.82 -20.71
C LEU A 225 19.35 -15.79 -20.76
N THR A 226 19.58 -17.02 -20.30
CA THR A 226 18.59 -18.09 -20.29
C THR A 226 18.43 -18.64 -18.88
N ILE A 227 17.20 -18.73 -18.39
CA ILE A 227 16.89 -19.46 -17.16
C ILE A 227 16.70 -20.93 -17.52
N VAL A 228 17.47 -21.78 -16.83
CA VAL A 228 17.41 -23.24 -16.96
C VAL A 228 16.89 -23.80 -15.64
N VAL A 229 15.72 -24.45 -15.66
CA VAL A 229 15.09 -25.08 -14.49
C VAL A 229 15.13 -26.59 -14.70
N ASP A 230 15.70 -27.33 -13.75
CA ASP A 230 15.84 -28.79 -13.81
C ASP A 230 16.30 -29.29 -15.20
N ASP A 231 17.38 -28.67 -15.70
CA ASP A 231 18.03 -28.91 -17.00
C ASP A 231 17.20 -28.56 -18.26
N LYS A 232 16.07 -27.85 -18.09
CA LYS A 232 15.23 -27.36 -19.20
C LYS A 232 15.27 -25.85 -19.30
N GLN A 233 15.47 -25.32 -20.50
CA GLN A 233 15.35 -23.88 -20.75
C GLN A 233 13.89 -23.46 -20.65
N VAL A 234 13.59 -22.48 -19.80
CA VAL A 234 12.21 -22.00 -19.56
C VAL A 234 11.99 -20.55 -20.01
N ALA A 235 13.05 -19.75 -20.07
CA ALA A 235 12.97 -18.36 -20.51
C ALA A 235 14.33 -17.88 -21.01
N SER A 236 14.33 -17.07 -22.07
CA SER A 236 15.54 -16.47 -22.62
C SER A 236 15.29 -15.03 -23.04
N THR A 237 16.28 -14.15 -22.89
CA THR A 237 16.25 -12.84 -23.54
C THR A 237 16.47 -12.99 -25.04
N PRO A 238 15.95 -12.08 -25.88
CA PRO A 238 16.36 -12.02 -27.28
C PRO A 238 17.86 -11.74 -27.38
N ILE A 239 18.49 -12.28 -28.42
CA ILE A 239 19.88 -11.92 -28.77
C ILE A 239 19.83 -10.52 -29.36
N GLN A 240 20.33 -9.53 -28.63
CA GLN A 240 20.39 -8.15 -29.11
C GLN A 240 21.83 -7.76 -29.42
N GLU A 241 22.12 -7.50 -30.69
CA GLU A 241 23.47 -7.09 -31.13
C GLU A 241 23.78 -5.64 -30.77
N ASN A 242 22.77 -4.79 -30.61
CA ASN A 242 22.93 -3.34 -30.39
C ASN A 242 22.62 -2.89 -28.95
N SER A 243 22.14 -3.77 -28.08
CA SER A 243 21.88 -3.43 -26.68
C SER A 243 23.05 -3.81 -25.78
N TYR A 244 23.44 -2.87 -24.92
CA TYR A 244 24.47 -3.11 -23.90
C TYR A 244 23.90 -3.76 -22.64
N CYS A 245 22.57 -3.81 -22.50
CA CYS A 245 21.88 -4.32 -21.33
C CYS A 245 20.80 -5.32 -21.75
N ASN A 246 20.77 -6.48 -21.09
CA ASN A 246 19.69 -7.45 -21.24
C ASN A 246 19.07 -7.68 -19.87
N SER A 247 17.75 -7.60 -19.82
CA SER A 247 16.98 -7.90 -18.62
C SER A 247 15.95 -8.98 -18.93
N LEU A 248 15.83 -9.94 -18.03
CA LEU A 248 14.90 -11.06 -18.09
C LEU A 248 14.05 -11.03 -16.82
N SER A 249 12.73 -11.03 -16.98
CA SER A 249 11.80 -11.33 -15.90
C SER A 249 10.99 -12.57 -16.26
N HIS A 250 10.90 -13.53 -15.33
CA HIS A 250 10.17 -14.77 -15.52
C HIS A 250 9.43 -15.18 -14.26
N LEU A 251 8.17 -15.58 -14.41
CA LEU A 251 7.36 -16.18 -13.36
C LEU A 251 7.50 -17.70 -13.42
N LEU A 252 8.03 -18.29 -12.36
CA LEU A 252 8.23 -19.73 -12.24
C LEU A 252 7.24 -20.30 -11.22
N VAL A 253 6.49 -21.31 -11.64
CA VAL A 253 5.64 -22.12 -10.74
C VAL A 253 6.37 -23.41 -10.40
N THR A 254 6.59 -23.65 -9.11
CA THR A 254 7.17 -24.91 -8.61
C THR A 254 6.10 -25.71 -7.89
N THR A 255 5.98 -26.99 -8.26
CA THR A 255 5.02 -27.94 -7.66
C THR A 255 5.71 -29.08 -6.92
N GLY A 256 7.01 -29.29 -7.15
CA GLY A 256 7.83 -30.30 -6.47
C GLY A 256 8.46 -29.78 -5.16
N GLU A 257 8.89 -30.71 -4.31
CA GLU A 257 9.51 -30.42 -3.00
C GLU A 257 10.86 -29.68 -3.12
N MET A 258 11.54 -29.81 -4.26
CA MET A 258 12.79 -29.09 -4.54
C MET A 258 12.92 -28.84 -6.04
N THR A 259 13.03 -27.57 -6.44
CA THR A 259 13.29 -27.16 -7.82
C THR A 259 14.62 -26.43 -7.87
N LYS A 260 15.47 -26.73 -8.86
CA LYS A 260 16.75 -26.05 -9.04
C LYS A 260 16.72 -25.26 -10.33
N PHE A 261 17.27 -24.04 -10.29
CA PHE A 261 17.51 -23.29 -11.51
C PHE A 261 18.88 -22.64 -11.55
N LYS A 262 19.35 -22.41 -12.78
CA LYS A 262 20.59 -21.73 -13.11
C LYS A 262 20.34 -20.70 -14.19
N VAL A 263 21.24 -19.73 -14.31
CA VAL A 263 21.24 -18.77 -15.40
C VAL A 263 22.40 -19.09 -16.33
N LEU A 264 22.10 -19.38 -17.59
CA LEU A 264 23.08 -19.65 -18.64
C LEU A 264 23.30 -18.37 -19.45
N CYS A 265 24.56 -18.02 -19.67
CA CYS A 265 24.93 -16.92 -20.55
C CYS A 265 25.32 -17.47 -21.93
N HIS A 266 24.67 -17.00 -22.99
CA HIS A 266 25.06 -17.29 -24.36
C HIS A 266 25.73 -16.08 -25.00
N GLY A 267 26.71 -16.32 -25.86
CA GLY A 267 27.44 -15.28 -26.59
C GLY A 267 28.85 -15.76 -26.91
N VAL A 268 29.64 -14.92 -27.58
CA VAL A 268 31.04 -15.23 -27.89
C VAL A 268 31.95 -14.55 -26.87
N GLY A 269 32.97 -15.26 -26.37
CA GLY A 269 33.95 -14.68 -25.43
C GLY A 269 33.41 -14.50 -24.02
N HIS A 270 33.56 -13.29 -23.45
CA HIS A 270 33.01 -12.86 -22.14
C HIS A 270 31.81 -11.91 -22.32
N PRO A 271 30.66 -12.41 -22.77
CA PRO A 271 29.50 -11.60 -23.09
C PRO A 271 28.87 -10.90 -21.89
N LEU A 272 28.97 -11.45 -20.67
CA LEU A 272 28.41 -10.84 -19.47
C LEU A 272 29.51 -10.23 -18.61
N SER A 273 29.35 -8.96 -18.28
CA SER A 273 30.27 -8.20 -17.43
C SER A 273 30.04 -8.48 -15.94
N PRO A 274 31.05 -8.17 -15.08
CA PRO A 274 30.83 -7.99 -13.65
C PRO A 274 29.71 -6.98 -13.35
N GLY A 275 29.01 -7.16 -12.23
CA GLY A 275 27.93 -6.28 -11.78
C GLY A 275 26.55 -6.63 -12.34
N ALA A 276 26.40 -7.75 -13.05
CA ALA A 276 25.08 -8.29 -13.35
C ALA A 276 24.38 -8.68 -12.05
N THR A 277 23.05 -8.57 -12.02
CA THR A 277 22.24 -8.77 -10.82
C THR A 277 21.17 -9.82 -11.06
N MET A 278 20.86 -10.57 -10.00
CA MET A 278 19.74 -11.49 -9.95
C MET A 278 18.93 -11.22 -8.68
N THR A 279 17.61 -11.18 -8.85
CA THR A 279 16.65 -11.09 -7.75
C THR A 279 15.64 -12.21 -7.92
N VAL A 280 15.42 -12.98 -6.86
CA VAL A 280 14.41 -14.03 -6.80
C VAL A 280 13.45 -13.68 -5.68
N LEU A 281 12.15 -13.63 -5.98
CA LEU A 281 11.10 -13.28 -5.02
C LEU A 281 10.10 -14.42 -4.92
N TYR A 282 9.80 -14.85 -3.70
CA TYR A 282 8.67 -15.75 -3.45
C TYR A 282 7.39 -14.93 -3.31
N ILE A 283 6.45 -15.12 -4.25
CA ILE A 283 5.17 -14.40 -4.29
C ILE A 283 4.15 -15.07 -3.35
N GLY A 284 4.19 -16.41 -3.27
CA GLY A 284 3.34 -17.18 -2.37
C GLY A 284 3.04 -18.58 -2.87
N LYS A 285 2.23 -19.30 -2.11
CA LYS A 285 1.73 -20.62 -2.50
C LYS A 285 0.83 -20.50 -3.73
N PHE A 286 1.00 -21.43 -4.66
CA PHE A 286 0.14 -21.62 -5.81
C PHE A 286 -0.81 -22.78 -5.48
N ASN A 287 -2.11 -22.49 -5.32
CA ASN A 287 -3.15 -23.48 -5.06
C ASN A 287 -3.82 -23.87 -6.39
#